data_AF-I9LGU2-F1
#
_entry.id   AF-I9LGU2-F1
#
_cell.length_a   1.000
_cell.length_b   1.000
_cell.length_c   1.000
_cell.angle_alpha   90.00
_cell.angle_beta   90.00
_cell.angle_gamma   90.00
#
_symmetry.space_group_name_H-M   'P 1'
#
loop_
_entity.id
_entity.type
_entity.pdbx_description
1 polymer ?
#
loop_
_entity_poly.entity_id
_entity_poly.type
_entity_poly.pdbx_seq_one_letter_code
_entity_poly.pdbx_strand_id
1 'polypeptide(L)'
;MAHRAEKTKELDYKEYNIRNSYDLNIDKLSEIDILFVSFPKAKHPYREFKKYLTFIDLIYPRINDKCNVIIFADNEILALLTFGIRNEKNLNYKRWISIRQEINNNNGSLLNETKGAVIFSKDASALKICKVRLPYTYCPSCNKTTKDYGGKKHLYHEYGTLISDVWKDITINSNDPLPQSMIKRLRDMFSIEPYSNMVSLTLWDFDWDCCLEKSIELPTLNPSKASNRKRTKINESCLILGDALKELRKIDTASVDYVFVDPPYNLKKQYTGYHDNLELEEYLLWCDQWLDECVRILKPGKYLSILNLSLWCCRHFAFLASKMDFSNWITWEGLSRPAQNIMPANYTILTMKKPHDEVIQKNVNINLPKELMPRADHYCLRESCIKKREEKFKPLTDLWTDIHRLVHNSKRYNHPCQLPPKLIGRLIAIHTKPDDIVLDCFNGVGTTTLCAQWLKRRYIGIEINKTYYNVAQDRHCNFISGLDSLPPNYSPSSLKVKNNNEERRKSPNPRITGFTKKAVQLMIRDLSKQLNKVPVLSEALEYLPVPEEFYRLYFKSWTEAVAAAKTTGMTEYKIID
;
A
#
# COMPACT_ATOMS: atom_id res chain seq x y z
N MET A 1 -19.40 8.31 -9.80
CA MET A 1 -19.95 7.02 -10.29
C MET A 1 -20.72 6.37 -9.16
N ALA A 2 -21.89 5.78 -9.42
CA ALA A 2 -22.61 5.04 -8.38
C ALA A 2 -21.86 3.73 -8.08
N HIS A 3 -21.52 3.48 -6.82
CA HIS A 3 -21.08 2.17 -6.33
C HIS A 3 -22.32 1.33 -5.96
N ARG A 4 -22.14 0.01 -5.84
CA ARG A 4 -23.21 -0.91 -5.42
C ARG A 4 -22.76 -1.78 -4.27
N ALA A 5 -23.53 -1.79 -3.19
CA ALA A 5 -23.39 -2.73 -2.09
C ALA A 5 -24.26 -3.98 -2.34
N GLU A 6 -23.73 -5.18 -2.04
CA GLU A 6 -24.42 -6.45 -2.33
C GLU A 6 -25.58 -6.78 -1.37
N LYS A 7 -25.61 -6.19 -0.17
CA LYS A 7 -26.67 -6.36 0.85
C LYS A 7 -26.73 -5.06 1.64
N THR A 8 -27.88 -4.39 1.72
CA THR A 8 -28.00 -3.20 2.57
C THR A 8 -29.35 -3.09 3.24
N LYS A 9 -29.32 -3.01 4.56
CA LYS A 9 -30.32 -2.28 5.35
C LYS A 9 -29.89 -0.83 5.49
N GLU A 10 -30.82 0.07 5.76
CA GLU A 10 -30.49 1.46 6.05
C GLU A 10 -29.86 1.59 7.45
N LEU A 11 -28.87 2.48 7.59
CA LEU A 11 -28.31 2.88 8.88
C LEU A 11 -28.95 4.20 9.30
N ASP A 12 -29.42 4.27 10.55
CA ASP A 12 -29.76 5.54 11.19
C ASP A 12 -28.49 6.39 11.27
N TYR A 13 -28.57 7.63 10.83
CA TYR A 13 -27.41 8.48 10.62
C TYR A 13 -27.61 9.87 11.20
N LYS A 14 -26.69 10.29 12.06
CA LYS A 14 -26.70 11.62 12.69
C LYS A 14 -25.33 12.29 12.57
N GLU A 15 -25.34 13.61 12.44
CA GLU A 15 -24.15 14.45 12.33
C GLU A 15 -24.13 15.49 13.45
N TYR A 16 -22.98 15.66 14.09
CA TYR A 16 -22.80 16.65 15.15
C TYR A 16 -21.50 17.44 14.94
N ASN A 17 -21.59 18.75 15.07
CA ASN A 17 -20.43 19.64 15.15
C ASN A 17 -20.13 19.93 16.62
N ILE A 18 -18.95 19.54 17.09
CA ILE A 18 -18.56 19.60 18.50
C ILE A 18 -17.62 20.79 18.68
N ARG A 19 -18.01 21.75 19.51
CA ARG A 19 -17.22 22.95 19.81
C ARG A 19 -16.47 22.85 21.12
N ASN A 20 -16.96 22.05 22.06
CA ASN A 20 -16.34 21.84 23.36
C ASN A 20 -16.73 20.47 23.96
N SER A 21 -16.17 20.12 25.11
CA SER A 21 -16.43 18.84 25.76
C SER A 21 -17.85 18.66 26.32
N TYR A 22 -18.62 19.74 26.52
CA TYR A 22 -20.02 19.67 26.96
C TYR A 22 -20.96 19.29 25.80
N ASP A 23 -20.61 19.63 24.56
CA ASP A 23 -21.37 19.23 23.36
C ASP A 23 -21.32 17.70 23.12
N LEU A 24 -20.42 16.99 23.82
CA LEU A 24 -20.35 15.52 23.80
C LEU A 24 -21.49 14.83 24.56
N ASN A 25 -22.49 15.57 25.05
CA ASN A 25 -23.72 15.03 25.64
C ASN A 25 -24.68 14.48 24.57
N ILE A 26 -24.12 13.77 23.60
CA ILE A 26 -24.82 13.12 22.50
C ILE A 26 -25.58 11.94 23.09
N ASP A 27 -26.90 11.87 22.82
CA ASP A 27 -27.81 10.82 23.26
C ASP A 27 -27.14 9.43 23.13
N LYS A 28 -26.76 8.87 24.28
CA LYS A 28 -26.12 7.55 24.49
C LYS A 28 -25.15 7.10 23.39
N LEU A 29 -23.89 7.57 23.47
CA LEU A 29 -22.76 7.00 22.68
C LEU A 29 -22.64 5.47 22.78
N SER A 30 -23.19 4.85 23.83
CA SER A 30 -23.25 3.39 24.01
C SER A 30 -24.16 2.68 23.01
N GLU A 31 -25.05 3.37 22.31
CA GLU A 31 -25.95 2.79 21.29
C GLU A 31 -25.38 2.90 19.86
N ILE A 32 -24.19 3.50 19.71
CA ILE A 32 -23.57 3.77 18.39
C ILE A 32 -22.75 2.57 17.91
N ASP A 33 -23.08 2.06 16.73
CA ASP A 33 -22.33 0.98 16.10
C ASP A 33 -21.11 1.48 15.31
N ILE A 34 -21.25 2.62 14.65
CA ILE A 34 -20.21 3.24 13.82
C ILE A 34 -20.04 4.70 14.24
N LEU A 35 -18.86 5.05 14.75
CA LEU A 35 -18.52 6.42 15.12
C LEU A 35 -17.48 6.97 14.14
N PHE A 36 -17.87 7.93 13.31
CA PHE A 36 -16.96 8.66 12.44
C PHE A 36 -16.51 9.95 13.14
N VAL A 37 -15.20 10.23 13.13
CA VAL A 37 -14.61 11.41 13.76
C VAL A 37 -13.69 12.09 12.75
N SER A 38 -14.02 13.34 12.39
CA SER A 38 -13.15 14.19 11.56
C SER A 38 -12.39 15.19 12.41
N PHE A 39 -11.06 15.14 12.29
CA PHE A 39 -10.17 16.15 12.86
C PHE A 39 -9.81 17.21 11.80
N PRO A 40 -9.59 18.47 12.23
CA PRO A 40 -9.13 19.52 11.34
C PRO A 40 -7.69 19.27 10.90
N LYS A 41 -7.26 20.05 9.91
CA LYS A 41 -5.86 20.12 9.50
C LYS A 41 -5.01 20.69 10.64
N ALA A 42 -3.94 19.98 10.98
CA ALA A 42 -3.00 20.43 12.00
C ALA A 42 -1.88 21.28 11.39
N LYS A 43 -1.57 22.42 12.02
CA LYS A 43 -0.39 23.22 11.66
C LYS A 43 0.88 22.58 12.21
N HIS A 44 0.79 22.00 13.41
CA HIS A 44 1.91 21.33 14.09
C HIS A 44 1.50 19.91 14.49
N PRO A 45 1.62 18.93 13.57
CA PRO A 45 1.12 17.58 13.80
C PRO A 45 1.57 16.94 15.12
N TYR A 46 2.85 17.11 15.50
CA TYR A 46 3.42 16.56 16.74
C TYR A 46 2.88 17.14 18.04
N ARG A 47 2.35 18.37 17.99
CA ARG A 47 1.74 18.99 19.17
C ARG A 47 0.26 18.66 19.21
N GLU A 48 -0.40 18.79 18.07
CA GLU A 48 -1.86 18.69 17.99
C GLU A 48 -2.38 17.26 18.13
N PHE A 49 -1.63 16.24 17.66
CA PHE A 49 -2.08 14.86 17.80
C PHE A 49 -2.28 14.43 19.27
N LYS A 50 -1.54 15.02 20.21
CA LYS A 50 -1.67 14.73 21.65
C LYS A 50 -3.01 15.20 22.19
N LYS A 51 -3.46 16.38 21.76
CA LYS A 51 -4.79 16.92 22.09
C LYS A 51 -5.88 16.07 21.47
N TYR A 52 -5.69 15.67 20.20
CA TYR A 52 -6.63 14.81 19.49
C TYR A 52 -6.73 13.43 20.13
N LEU A 53 -5.62 12.88 20.62
CA LEU A 53 -5.59 11.62 21.36
C LEU A 53 -6.35 11.74 22.69
N THR A 54 -6.20 12.83 23.44
CA THR A 54 -7.01 13.11 24.64
C THR A 54 -8.51 13.07 24.33
N PHE A 55 -8.93 13.65 23.19
CA PHE A 55 -10.33 13.56 22.77
C PHE A 55 -10.78 12.12 22.51
N ILE A 56 -9.93 11.30 21.87
CA ILE A 56 -10.21 9.87 21.66
C ILE A 56 -10.38 9.14 23.00
N ASP A 57 -9.58 9.45 24.02
CA ASP A 57 -9.72 8.86 25.35
C ASP A 57 -11.00 9.29 26.06
N LEU A 58 -11.47 10.52 25.81
CA LEU A 58 -12.73 11.02 26.37
C LEU A 58 -13.95 10.27 25.81
N ILE A 59 -13.92 9.91 24.52
CA ILE A 59 -15.01 9.17 23.86
C ILE A 59 -14.91 7.65 24.10
N TYR A 60 -13.71 7.11 24.23
CA TYR A 60 -13.45 5.67 24.34
C TYR A 60 -14.29 4.94 25.41
N PRO A 61 -14.40 5.42 26.67
CA PRO A 61 -15.20 4.73 27.68
C PRO A 61 -16.71 4.85 27.45
N ARG A 62 -17.16 5.75 26.57
CA ARG A 62 -18.58 6.04 26.34
C ARG A 62 -19.20 5.26 25.19
N ILE A 63 -18.38 4.74 24.26
CA ILE A 63 -18.83 3.90 23.14
C ILE A 63 -18.96 2.42 23.56
N ASN A 64 -19.85 1.65 22.93
CA ASN A 64 -19.96 0.21 23.21
C ASN A 64 -18.81 -0.63 22.64
N ASP A 65 -18.67 -1.85 23.14
CA ASP A 65 -17.58 -2.79 22.80
C ASP A 65 -17.56 -3.28 21.34
N LYS A 66 -18.68 -3.14 20.61
CA LYS A 66 -18.77 -3.53 19.21
C LYS A 66 -18.61 -2.34 18.24
N CYS A 67 -18.47 -1.14 18.79
CA CYS A 67 -18.37 0.10 18.04
C CYS A 67 -17.12 0.09 17.16
N ASN A 68 -17.28 0.56 15.92
CA ASN A 68 -16.18 0.80 14.98
C ASN A 68 -15.96 2.30 14.89
N VAL A 69 -14.74 2.73 15.25
CA VAL A 69 -14.35 4.14 15.25
C VAL A 69 -13.57 4.41 13.97
N ILE A 70 -14.01 5.37 13.18
CA ILE A 70 -13.38 5.78 11.92
C ILE A 70 -12.82 7.18 12.12
N ILE A 71 -11.50 7.29 12.09
CA ILE A 71 -10.81 8.57 12.27
C ILE A 71 -10.37 9.08 10.91
N PHE A 72 -10.79 10.29 10.55
CA PHE A 72 -10.47 10.96 9.29
C PHE A 72 -9.68 12.24 9.55
N ALA A 73 -8.47 12.32 8.99
CA ALA A 73 -7.56 13.46 9.11
C ALA A 73 -6.45 13.41 8.05
N ASP A 74 -5.50 14.34 8.12
CA ASP A 74 -4.28 14.30 7.32
C ASP A 74 -3.41 13.10 7.73
N ASN A 75 -2.65 12.54 6.77
CA ASN A 75 -1.98 11.24 6.93
C ASN A 75 -0.97 11.24 8.09
N GLU A 76 -0.23 12.32 8.30
CA GLU A 76 0.75 12.46 9.39
C GLU A 76 0.08 12.49 10.77
N ILE A 77 -1.07 13.15 10.90
CA ILE A 77 -1.86 13.13 12.14
C ILE A 77 -2.39 11.73 12.39
N LEU A 78 -2.97 11.08 11.38
CA LEU A 78 -3.47 9.71 11.50
C LEU A 78 -2.38 8.72 11.88
N ALA A 79 -1.17 8.89 11.36
CA ALA A 79 -0.04 8.03 11.69
C ALA A 79 0.32 8.13 13.19
N LEU A 80 0.39 9.35 13.75
CA LEU A 80 0.68 9.58 15.16
C LEU A 80 -0.47 9.15 16.08
N LEU A 81 -1.71 9.44 15.70
CA LEU A 81 -2.89 8.95 16.42
C LEU A 81 -2.94 7.43 16.44
N THR A 82 -2.69 6.78 15.29
CA THR A 82 -2.65 5.31 15.20
C THR A 82 -1.55 4.73 16.07
N PHE A 83 -0.38 5.37 16.15
CA PHE A 83 0.67 4.98 17.08
C PHE A 83 0.20 5.09 18.54
N GLY A 84 -0.35 6.24 18.94
CA GLY A 84 -0.79 6.48 20.32
C GLY A 84 -1.90 5.55 20.79
N ILE A 85 -2.96 5.41 19.99
CA ILE A 85 -4.09 4.51 20.27
C ILE A 85 -3.62 3.06 20.46
N ARG A 86 -2.65 2.60 19.65
CA ARG A 86 -2.14 1.23 19.74
C ARG A 86 -1.23 0.99 20.93
N ASN A 87 -0.48 2.00 21.36
CA ASN A 87 0.40 1.89 22.52
C ASN A 87 -0.41 1.61 23.80
N GLU A 88 -1.61 2.17 23.88
CA GLU A 88 -2.49 2.05 25.05
C GLU A 88 -3.44 0.86 24.96
N LYS A 89 -3.46 0.15 23.82
CA LYS A 89 -4.25 -1.06 23.57
C LYS A 89 -5.77 -0.89 23.75
N ASN A 90 -6.26 0.35 23.66
CA ASN A 90 -7.69 0.66 23.82
C ASN A 90 -8.50 0.27 22.58
N LEU A 91 -7.97 0.50 21.38
CA LEU A 91 -8.66 0.15 20.13
C LEU A 91 -7.79 -0.67 19.18
N ASN A 92 -8.40 -1.67 18.55
CA ASN A 92 -7.76 -2.54 17.58
C ASN A 92 -7.82 -1.93 16.18
N TYR A 93 -6.66 -1.69 15.57
CA TYR A 93 -6.54 -1.28 14.16
C TYR A 93 -7.17 -2.34 13.23
N LYS A 94 -8.01 -1.91 12.29
CA LYS A 94 -8.65 -2.77 11.28
C LYS A 94 -8.20 -2.45 9.86
N ARG A 95 -8.15 -1.16 9.51
CA ARG A 95 -7.87 -0.75 8.13
C ARG A 95 -7.42 0.70 8.03
N TRP A 96 -6.49 0.97 7.12
CA TRP A 96 -6.19 2.29 6.60
C TRP A 96 -6.77 2.41 5.19
N ILE A 97 -7.62 3.41 4.96
CA ILE A 97 -8.19 3.74 3.66
C ILE A 97 -7.56 5.04 3.20
N SER A 98 -6.87 5.03 2.06
CA SER A 98 -6.39 6.25 1.41
C SER A 98 -7.46 6.80 0.47
N ILE A 99 -7.79 8.07 0.60
CA ILE A 99 -8.88 8.73 -0.13
C ILE A 99 -8.30 9.91 -0.90
N ARG A 100 -8.65 10.00 -2.19
CA ARG A 100 -8.26 11.11 -3.05
C ARG A 100 -8.94 12.40 -2.60
N GLN A 101 -8.17 13.48 -2.53
CA GLN A 101 -8.64 14.85 -2.33
C GLN A 101 -8.22 15.76 -3.49
N GLU A 102 -8.75 16.97 -3.51
CA GLU A 102 -8.27 18.05 -4.38
C GLU A 102 -6.75 18.27 -4.18
N ILE A 103 -6.04 18.52 -5.29
CA ILE A 103 -4.60 18.70 -5.26
C ILE A 103 -4.27 20.00 -4.55
N ASN A 104 -3.51 19.91 -3.47
CA ASN A 104 -3.05 21.05 -2.69
C ASN A 104 -1.52 21.16 -2.73
N ASN A 105 -1.03 22.40 -2.80
CA ASN A 105 0.39 22.67 -2.68
C ASN A 105 0.84 22.41 -1.25
N ASN A 106 1.84 21.54 -1.11
CA ASN A 106 2.54 21.37 0.15
C ASN A 106 3.89 22.08 0.03
N ASN A 107 4.22 22.99 0.94
CA ASN A 107 5.36 23.92 0.88
C ASN A 107 6.68 23.22 0.43
N GLY A 108 6.86 23.14 -0.89
CA GLY A 108 7.93 22.47 -1.64
C GLY A 108 8.23 21.00 -1.32
N SER A 109 7.20 20.18 -1.03
CA SER A 109 7.27 18.72 -1.14
C SER A 109 6.41 18.23 -2.32
N LEU A 110 6.28 16.92 -2.55
CA LEU A 110 5.34 16.43 -3.57
C LEU A 110 3.93 16.98 -3.31
N LEU A 111 3.20 17.28 -4.39
CA LEU A 111 1.81 17.71 -4.32
C LEU A 111 0.98 16.67 -3.56
N ASN A 112 0.10 17.15 -2.69
CA ASN A 112 -0.72 16.28 -1.86
C ASN A 112 -2.10 16.10 -2.51
N GLU A 113 -2.45 14.85 -2.81
CA GLU A 113 -3.71 14.39 -3.41
C GLU A 113 -4.38 13.33 -2.53
N THR A 114 -3.82 12.99 -1.36
CA THR A 114 -4.39 11.98 -0.45
C THR A 114 -4.64 12.47 0.96
N LYS A 115 -5.77 12.04 1.54
CA LYS A 115 -6.03 11.98 2.99
C LYS A 115 -6.30 10.53 3.40
N GLY A 116 -6.26 10.25 4.71
CA GLY A 116 -6.51 8.92 5.24
C GLY A 116 -7.83 8.85 6.00
N ALA A 117 -8.36 7.64 6.12
CA ALA A 117 -9.34 7.27 7.13
C ALA A 117 -8.90 5.95 7.77
N VAL A 118 -8.77 5.90 9.09
CA VAL A 118 -8.36 4.70 9.81
C VAL A 118 -9.53 4.14 10.60
N ILE A 119 -9.84 2.87 10.38
CA ILE A 119 -10.88 2.13 11.07
C ILE A 119 -10.26 1.38 12.23
N PHE A 120 -10.80 1.61 13.41
CA PHE A 120 -10.52 0.90 14.65
C PHE A 120 -11.77 0.23 15.19
N SER A 121 -11.61 -0.75 16.07
CA SER A 121 -12.73 -1.33 16.84
C SER A 121 -12.27 -1.72 18.24
N LYS A 122 -13.16 -1.63 19.22
CA LYS A 122 -12.94 -2.22 20.55
C LYS A 122 -12.79 -3.74 20.46
N ASP A 123 -13.63 -4.38 19.66
CA ASP A 123 -13.58 -5.82 19.41
C ASP A 123 -12.35 -6.20 18.57
N ALA A 124 -11.65 -7.26 18.97
CA ALA A 124 -10.55 -7.85 18.22
C ALA A 124 -11.02 -8.67 16.99
N SER A 125 -12.31 -9.02 16.91
CA SER A 125 -12.88 -9.81 15.81
C SER A 125 -12.72 -9.14 14.43
N ALA A 126 -12.87 -9.94 13.37
CA ALA A 126 -12.72 -9.43 12.01
C ALA A 126 -13.80 -8.38 11.70
N LEU A 127 -13.39 -7.27 11.09
CA LEU A 127 -14.29 -6.19 10.67
C LEU A 127 -15.38 -6.74 9.74
N LYS A 128 -16.64 -6.57 10.11
CA LYS A 128 -17.78 -6.91 9.25
C LYS A 128 -18.10 -5.71 8.38
N ILE A 129 -18.19 -5.93 7.09
CA ILE A 129 -18.56 -4.91 6.10
C ILE A 129 -19.20 -5.64 4.93
N CYS A 130 -20.11 -4.98 4.22
CA CYS A 130 -20.66 -5.51 2.99
C CYS A 130 -19.59 -5.49 1.87
N LYS A 131 -19.84 -6.24 0.80
CA LYS A 131 -19.04 -6.09 -0.43
C LYS A 131 -19.58 -4.91 -1.21
N VAL A 132 -18.72 -3.90 -1.38
CA VAL A 132 -18.99 -2.76 -2.25
C VAL A 132 -18.23 -2.92 -3.55
N ARG A 133 -18.94 -2.74 -4.66
CA ARG A 133 -18.40 -2.82 -6.01
C ARG A 133 -18.43 -1.46 -6.69
N LEU A 134 -17.35 -1.19 -7.39
CA LEU A 134 -17.21 -0.04 -8.28
C LEU A 134 -17.41 -0.49 -9.72
N PRO A 135 -18.15 0.27 -10.53
CA PRO A 135 -18.33 -0.05 -11.94
C PRO A 135 -16.99 -0.10 -12.66
N TYR A 136 -16.91 -0.91 -13.71
CA TYR A 136 -15.72 -0.94 -14.54
C TYR A 136 -15.52 0.41 -15.22
N THR A 137 -14.30 0.91 -15.18
CA THR A 137 -13.88 2.02 -16.04
C THR A 137 -13.25 1.48 -17.30
N TYR A 138 -13.42 2.18 -18.42
CA TYR A 138 -12.97 1.76 -19.74
C TYR A 138 -11.94 2.75 -20.29
N CYS A 139 -10.91 2.21 -20.94
CA CYS A 139 -9.86 3.02 -21.54
C CYS A 139 -10.36 3.72 -22.80
N PRO A 140 -10.29 5.07 -22.89
CA PRO A 140 -10.76 5.80 -24.08
C PRO A 140 -10.06 5.40 -25.38
N SER A 141 -8.81 4.92 -25.30
CA SER A 141 -8.01 4.56 -26.47
C SER A 141 -8.32 3.15 -27.03
N CYS A 142 -8.69 2.18 -26.17
CA CYS A 142 -8.86 0.79 -26.62
C CYS A 142 -10.21 0.17 -26.24
N ASN A 143 -11.10 0.92 -25.58
CA ASN A 143 -12.43 0.52 -25.14
C ASN A 143 -12.49 -0.75 -24.27
N LYS A 144 -11.35 -1.17 -23.70
CA LYS A 144 -11.26 -2.28 -22.75
C LYS A 144 -11.26 -1.76 -21.31
N THR A 145 -11.67 -2.61 -20.37
CA THR A 145 -11.59 -2.28 -18.93
C THR A 145 -10.19 -1.80 -18.54
N THR A 146 -10.09 -0.78 -17.71
CA THR A 146 -8.79 -0.25 -17.24
C THR A 146 -8.05 -1.21 -16.33
N LYS A 147 -8.80 -1.98 -15.53
CA LYS A 147 -8.28 -3.08 -14.70
C LYS A 147 -7.99 -4.31 -15.56
N ASP A 148 -6.81 -4.89 -15.37
CA ASP A 148 -6.38 -6.16 -15.96
C ASP A 148 -6.42 -7.27 -14.89
N TYR A 149 -7.23 -8.29 -15.13
CA TYR A 149 -7.38 -9.45 -14.24
C TYR A 149 -6.47 -10.62 -14.62
N GLY A 150 -5.39 -10.37 -15.35
CA GLY A 150 -4.42 -11.40 -15.74
C GLY A 150 -5.05 -12.51 -16.57
N GLY A 151 -5.98 -12.15 -17.46
CA GLY A 151 -6.71 -13.08 -18.33
C GLY A 151 -7.90 -13.80 -17.70
N LYS A 152 -8.23 -13.56 -16.42
CA LYS A 152 -9.37 -14.17 -15.72
C LYS A 152 -10.70 -13.44 -15.96
N LYS A 153 -10.99 -13.13 -17.22
CA LYS A 153 -12.17 -12.34 -17.63
C LYS A 153 -13.50 -13.04 -17.32
N HIS A 154 -13.51 -14.37 -17.37
CA HIS A 154 -14.67 -15.19 -17.01
C HIS A 154 -15.05 -15.14 -15.53
N LEU A 155 -14.22 -14.50 -14.68
CA LEU A 155 -14.49 -14.24 -13.27
C LEU A 155 -14.94 -12.78 -13.03
N TYR A 156 -15.31 -12.04 -14.07
CA TYR A 156 -15.83 -10.69 -13.94
C TYR A 156 -17.20 -10.73 -13.27
N HIS A 157 -17.43 -9.76 -12.39
CA HIS A 157 -18.72 -9.58 -11.75
C HIS A 157 -19.48 -8.49 -12.49
N GLU A 158 -20.76 -8.69 -12.78
CA GLU A 158 -21.57 -7.75 -13.59
C GLU A 158 -21.57 -6.31 -13.05
N TYR A 159 -21.67 -6.12 -11.73
CA TYR A 159 -21.61 -4.79 -11.09
C TYR A 159 -20.21 -4.17 -10.96
N GLY A 160 -19.18 -4.88 -11.39
CA GLY A 160 -17.83 -4.36 -11.37
C GLY A 160 -16.92 -4.93 -10.28
N THR A 161 -15.88 -4.15 -9.99
CA THR A 161 -14.74 -4.60 -9.21
C THR A 161 -14.95 -4.35 -7.73
N LEU A 162 -14.54 -5.29 -6.88
CA LEU A 162 -14.50 -5.05 -5.44
C LEU A 162 -13.67 -3.79 -5.16
N ILE A 163 -14.19 -2.92 -4.29
CA ILE A 163 -13.49 -1.71 -3.86
C ILE A 163 -12.17 -2.08 -3.19
N SER A 164 -11.18 -1.20 -3.29
CA SER A 164 -9.91 -1.33 -2.59
C SER A 164 -9.82 -0.36 -1.42
N ASP A 165 -8.79 -0.49 -0.59
CA ASP A 165 -8.45 0.49 0.46
C ASP A 165 -7.71 1.72 -0.10
N VAL A 166 -7.74 1.93 -1.42
CA VAL A 166 -7.38 3.18 -2.11
C VAL A 166 -8.57 3.68 -2.92
N TRP A 167 -9.19 4.78 -2.49
CA TRP A 167 -10.38 5.39 -3.08
C TRP A 167 -9.99 6.58 -3.96
N LYS A 168 -9.79 6.30 -5.24
CA LYS A 168 -9.45 7.30 -6.26
C LYS A 168 -10.62 7.71 -7.15
N ASP A 169 -11.75 7.03 -7.03
CA ASP A 169 -12.95 7.25 -7.84
C ASP A 169 -13.88 8.32 -7.26
N ILE A 170 -13.63 8.74 -6.02
CA ILE A 170 -14.17 9.94 -5.41
C ILE A 170 -13.03 10.93 -5.17
N THR A 171 -13.34 12.21 -5.21
CA THR A 171 -12.43 13.30 -4.82
C THR A 171 -13.14 14.10 -3.74
N ILE A 172 -12.50 14.26 -2.60
CA ILE A 172 -13.02 15.07 -1.49
C ILE A 172 -12.42 16.48 -1.52
N ASN A 173 -13.20 17.46 -1.06
CA ASN A 173 -12.70 18.82 -0.83
C ASN A 173 -11.92 18.84 0.49
N SER A 174 -10.72 19.43 0.48
CA SER A 174 -9.86 19.47 1.66
C SER A 174 -10.37 20.34 2.80
N ASN A 175 -11.33 21.23 2.52
CA ASN A 175 -11.98 22.16 3.45
C ASN A 175 -13.36 21.67 3.92
N ASP A 176 -13.81 20.50 3.46
CA ASP A 176 -15.06 19.89 3.89
C ASP A 176 -14.81 18.99 5.12
N PRO A 177 -15.39 19.30 6.29
CA PRO A 177 -15.24 18.48 7.49
C PRO A 177 -15.97 17.13 7.39
N LEU A 178 -17.01 17.03 6.54
CA LEU A 178 -17.77 15.79 6.30
C LEU A 178 -18.02 15.59 4.81
N PRO A 179 -17.02 15.07 4.07
CA PRO A 179 -17.19 14.75 2.66
C PRO A 179 -18.34 13.76 2.42
N GLN A 180 -19.47 14.27 1.94
CA GLN A 180 -20.72 13.49 1.85
C GLN A 180 -20.59 12.25 0.95
N SER A 181 -19.75 12.30 -0.09
CA SER A 181 -19.46 11.15 -0.95
C SER A 181 -18.72 10.01 -0.21
N MET A 182 -17.86 10.36 0.74
CA MET A 182 -17.16 9.41 1.61
C MET A 182 -18.12 8.85 2.67
N ILE A 183 -18.90 9.71 3.34
CA ILE A 183 -19.90 9.29 4.33
C ILE A 183 -20.89 8.31 3.73
N LYS A 184 -21.47 8.62 2.56
CA LYS A 184 -22.39 7.73 1.85
C LYS A 184 -21.76 6.36 1.61
N ARG A 185 -20.50 6.33 1.16
CA ARG A 185 -19.77 5.07 0.92
C ARG A 185 -19.55 4.28 2.21
N LEU A 186 -19.16 4.94 3.29
CA LEU A 186 -19.00 4.30 4.60
C LEU A 186 -20.32 3.73 5.09
N ARG A 187 -21.43 4.48 4.99
CA ARG A 187 -22.77 3.99 5.33
C ARG A 187 -23.08 2.70 4.56
N ASP A 188 -22.93 2.73 3.24
CA ASP A 188 -23.19 1.55 2.41
C ASP A 188 -22.29 0.36 2.77
N MET A 189 -21.03 0.59 3.14
CA MET A 189 -20.11 -0.46 3.59
C MET A 189 -20.53 -1.11 4.92
N PHE A 190 -21.09 -0.33 5.83
CA PHE A 190 -21.50 -0.79 7.16
C PHE A 190 -22.98 -1.16 7.26
N SER A 191 -23.76 -1.02 6.19
CA SER A 191 -25.17 -1.43 6.06
C SER A 191 -25.39 -2.95 6.12
N ILE A 192 -24.91 -3.60 7.18
CA ILE A 192 -25.00 -5.04 7.41
C ILE A 192 -25.16 -5.31 8.91
N GLU A 193 -25.85 -6.39 9.26
CA GLU A 193 -25.92 -6.82 10.67
C GLU A 193 -24.51 -7.03 11.27
N PRO A 194 -24.28 -6.61 12.54
CA PRO A 194 -25.26 -6.10 13.50
C PRO A 194 -25.48 -4.57 13.49
N TYR A 195 -24.81 -3.82 12.61
CA TYR A 195 -24.73 -2.36 12.72
C TYR A 195 -26.02 -1.68 12.28
N SER A 196 -26.55 -0.77 13.09
CA SER A 196 -27.80 -0.04 12.83
C SER A 196 -27.63 1.47 12.94
N ASN A 197 -26.73 1.95 13.81
CA ASN A 197 -26.58 3.38 14.10
C ASN A 197 -25.17 3.88 13.73
N MET A 198 -25.10 4.95 12.92
CA MET A 198 -23.87 5.65 12.58
C MET A 198 -23.95 7.12 13.01
N VAL A 199 -22.90 7.61 13.66
CA VAL A 199 -22.77 9.01 14.07
C VAL A 199 -21.48 9.60 13.53
N SER A 200 -21.54 10.81 12.98
CA SER A 200 -20.39 11.60 12.56
C SER A 200 -20.16 12.78 13.50
N LEU A 201 -18.92 12.94 13.98
CA LEU A 201 -18.47 14.07 14.77
C LEU A 201 -17.47 14.91 13.97
N THR A 202 -17.67 16.22 13.89
CA THR A 202 -16.69 17.16 13.34
C THR A 202 -16.06 17.97 14.46
N LEU A 203 -14.73 18.03 14.47
CA LEU A 203 -13.95 18.72 15.50
C LEU A 203 -13.23 19.97 14.96
N TRP A 204 -13.74 20.52 13.86
CA TRP A 204 -13.09 21.64 13.16
C TRP A 204 -13.26 22.96 13.88
N ASP A 205 -14.39 23.13 14.57
CA ASP A 205 -14.69 24.30 15.42
C ASP A 205 -14.44 24.01 16.91
N PHE A 206 -13.74 22.90 17.22
CA PHE A 206 -13.48 22.48 18.59
C PHE A 206 -12.43 23.39 19.25
N ASP A 207 -12.71 23.86 20.47
CA ASP A 207 -11.75 24.62 21.27
C ASP A 207 -10.65 23.69 21.80
N TRP A 208 -9.55 23.61 21.07
CA TRP A 208 -8.39 22.79 21.42
C TRP A 208 -7.51 23.41 22.51
N ASP A 209 -7.73 24.67 22.90
CA ASP A 209 -6.90 25.33 23.93
C ASP A 209 -7.34 24.94 25.34
N CYS A 210 -8.59 24.54 25.53
CA CYS A 210 -9.08 23.98 26.79
C CYS A 210 -8.72 22.49 26.99
N CYS A 211 -8.17 21.81 25.98
CA CYS A 211 -7.82 20.38 26.08
C CYS A 211 -6.48 20.15 26.75
N LEU A 212 -6.47 19.29 27.78
CA LEU A 212 -5.25 18.76 28.37
C LEU A 212 -4.46 17.95 27.32
N GLU A 213 -3.16 18.19 27.22
CA GLU A 213 -2.28 17.42 26.34
C GLU A 213 -1.88 16.12 27.02
N LYS A 214 -2.06 14.99 26.32
CA LYS A 214 -1.58 13.70 26.81
C LYS A 214 -0.06 13.60 26.74
N SER A 215 0.56 13.09 27.80
CA SER A 215 1.97 12.70 27.79
C SER A 215 2.14 11.36 27.06
N ILE A 216 2.53 11.42 25.79
CA ILE A 216 2.97 10.25 25.04
C ILE A 216 4.43 10.41 24.63
N GLU A 217 5.24 9.44 25.04
CA GLU A 217 6.64 9.36 24.65
C GLU A 217 6.76 8.67 23.29
N LEU A 218 7.42 9.35 22.37
CA LEU A 218 7.75 8.75 21.08
C LEU A 218 8.93 7.79 21.24
N PRO A 219 9.01 6.74 20.41
CA PRO A 219 10.13 5.80 20.47
C PRO A 219 11.45 6.54 20.27
N THR A 220 12.42 6.24 21.12
CA THR A 220 13.78 6.75 21.01
C THR A 220 14.78 5.61 21.18
N LEU A 221 15.98 5.81 20.64
CA LEU A 221 17.11 4.96 20.95
C LEU A 221 18.06 5.72 21.86
N ASN A 222 18.52 5.05 22.92
CA ASN A 222 19.62 5.55 23.71
C ASN A 222 20.85 5.72 22.81
N PRO A 223 21.56 6.86 22.88
CA PRO A 223 22.78 7.05 22.10
C PRO A 223 23.72 5.88 22.37
N SER A 224 24.03 5.09 21.35
CA SER A 224 25.06 4.06 21.50
C SER A 224 26.37 4.77 21.85
N LYS A 225 27.08 4.32 22.89
CA LYS A 225 28.45 4.81 23.16
C LYS A 225 29.22 4.78 21.85
N ALA A 226 29.76 5.92 21.42
CA ALA A 226 30.51 6.04 20.19
C ALA A 226 31.63 5.00 20.20
N SER A 227 31.43 3.87 19.53
CA SER A 227 32.47 2.86 19.41
C SER A 227 33.54 3.43 18.49
N ASN A 228 34.82 3.33 18.86
CA ASN A 228 36.00 3.59 18.03
C ASN A 228 36.08 2.61 16.83
N ARG A 229 35.01 2.51 16.04
CA ARG A 229 34.94 1.68 14.83
C ARG A 229 35.51 2.48 13.67
N LYS A 230 36.39 1.82 12.90
CA LYS A 230 36.92 2.36 11.65
C LYS A 230 35.77 2.52 10.66
N ARG A 231 35.42 3.77 10.33
CA ARG A 231 34.42 4.10 9.31
C ARG A 231 35.10 4.30 7.96
N THR A 232 34.34 4.17 6.88
CA THR A 232 34.84 4.22 5.51
C THR A 232 33.94 5.10 4.65
N LYS A 233 34.57 6.05 3.96
CA LYS A 233 33.94 6.84 2.92
C LYS A 233 33.79 5.99 1.66
N ILE A 234 32.56 5.79 1.22
CA ILE A 234 32.26 5.09 -0.04
C ILE A 234 31.92 6.13 -1.09
N ASN A 235 32.83 6.35 -2.04
CA ASN A 235 32.65 7.32 -3.12
C ASN A 235 32.28 6.68 -4.46
N GLU A 236 32.41 5.36 -4.59
CA GLU A 236 32.12 4.63 -5.81
C GLU A 236 30.88 3.77 -5.64
N SER A 237 30.31 3.32 -6.76
CA SER A 237 29.17 2.41 -6.71
C SER A 237 29.60 1.04 -6.24
N CYS A 238 28.94 0.47 -5.24
CA CYS A 238 29.28 -0.85 -4.73
C CYS A 238 28.07 -1.67 -4.28
N LEU A 239 28.25 -2.98 -4.33
CA LEU A 239 27.36 -3.97 -3.71
C LEU A 239 28.12 -4.66 -2.58
N ILE A 240 27.51 -4.73 -1.41
CA ILE A 240 28.08 -5.30 -0.19
C ILE A 240 27.25 -6.53 0.21
N LEU A 241 27.90 -7.69 0.31
CA LEU A 241 27.32 -8.90 0.88
C LEU A 241 27.48 -8.87 2.40
N GLY A 242 26.40 -8.66 3.14
CA GLY A 242 26.48 -8.54 4.59
C GLY A 242 25.16 -8.21 5.28
N ASP A 243 25.20 -8.20 6.61
CA ASP A 243 24.07 -7.76 7.43
C ASP A 243 23.92 -6.24 7.38
N ALA A 244 22.69 -5.77 7.13
CA ALA A 244 22.39 -4.35 6.96
C ALA A 244 22.93 -3.49 8.11
N LEU A 245 22.65 -3.86 9.36
CA LEU A 245 23.09 -3.08 10.53
C LEU A 245 24.61 -3.06 10.68
N LYS A 246 25.27 -4.21 10.51
CA LYS A 246 26.73 -4.30 10.60
C LYS A 246 27.42 -3.46 9.53
N GLU A 247 26.91 -3.45 8.30
CA GLU A 247 27.50 -2.70 7.20
C GLU A 247 27.19 -1.21 7.27
N LEU A 248 25.95 -0.82 7.62
CA LEU A 248 25.57 0.59 7.82
C LEU A 248 26.48 1.30 8.83
N ARG A 249 26.84 0.63 9.93
CA ARG A 249 27.73 1.16 10.98
C ARG A 249 29.15 1.48 10.50
N LYS A 250 29.59 0.91 9.37
CA LYS A 250 30.91 1.18 8.77
C LYS A 250 30.90 2.40 7.86
N ILE A 251 29.72 2.85 7.40
CA ILE A 251 29.59 3.97 6.47
C ILE A 251 29.74 5.30 7.23
N ASP A 252 30.47 6.26 6.64
CA ASP A 252 30.65 7.59 7.21
C ASP A 252 29.33 8.34 7.44
N THR A 253 29.28 9.15 8.49
CA THR A 253 28.14 10.04 8.79
C THR A 253 27.99 11.09 7.68
N ALA A 254 26.75 11.46 7.34
CA ALA A 254 26.45 12.49 6.34
C ALA A 254 27.20 12.30 5.00
N SER A 255 27.20 11.07 4.47
CA SER A 255 27.91 10.68 3.25
C SER A 255 26.99 10.32 2.08
N VAL A 256 25.70 10.05 2.33
CA VAL A 256 24.73 9.59 1.31
C VAL A 256 23.69 10.66 0.98
N ASP A 257 23.26 10.73 -0.28
CA ASP A 257 22.33 11.75 -0.79
C ASP A 257 20.87 11.31 -0.81
N TYR A 258 20.59 10.01 -0.82
CA TYR A 258 19.24 9.48 -0.71
C TYR A 258 19.29 8.05 -0.17
N VAL A 259 18.39 7.73 0.77
CA VAL A 259 18.22 6.37 1.28
C VAL A 259 16.83 5.88 0.94
N PHE A 260 16.75 4.72 0.29
CA PHE A 260 15.52 3.98 0.10
C PHE A 260 15.60 2.64 0.83
N VAL A 261 14.52 2.22 1.47
CA VAL A 261 14.45 0.92 2.14
C VAL A 261 13.12 0.22 1.89
N ASP A 262 13.18 -1.08 1.61
CA ASP A 262 12.06 -2.03 1.60
C ASP A 262 12.39 -3.20 2.55
N PRO A 263 12.25 -3.01 3.87
CA PRO A 263 12.66 -4.01 4.87
C PRO A 263 11.75 -5.25 4.83
N PRO A 264 12.13 -6.37 5.47
CA PRO A 264 11.18 -7.44 5.81
C PRO A 264 10.06 -6.90 6.71
N TYR A 265 8.82 -7.39 6.55
CA TYR A 265 7.63 -6.81 7.21
C TYR A 265 7.17 -7.56 8.47
N ASN A 266 7.92 -8.57 8.96
CA ASN A 266 7.52 -9.45 10.08
C ASN A 266 6.13 -10.09 9.89
N LEU A 267 5.88 -10.64 8.69
CA LEU A 267 4.59 -11.26 8.31
C LEU A 267 4.71 -12.79 8.18
N LYS A 268 5.73 -13.40 8.77
CA LYS A 268 6.04 -14.84 8.66
C LYS A 268 6.24 -15.28 7.21
N LYS A 269 6.75 -14.40 6.33
CA LYS A 269 7.08 -14.80 4.96
C LYS A 269 8.40 -15.57 4.96
N GLN A 270 8.45 -16.68 4.22
CA GLN A 270 9.69 -17.42 4.03
C GLN A 270 10.62 -16.65 3.10
N TYR A 271 11.60 -15.96 3.68
CA TYR A 271 12.78 -15.47 2.97
C TYR A 271 13.88 -16.52 3.11
N THR A 272 14.60 -16.83 2.03
CA THR A 272 15.78 -17.69 2.12
C THR A 272 16.86 -16.98 2.95
N GLY A 273 17.22 -17.52 4.11
CA GLY A 273 18.31 -16.99 4.96
C GLY A 273 17.94 -15.93 5.99
N TYR A 274 16.65 -15.61 6.19
CA TYR A 274 16.17 -14.75 7.28
C TYR A 274 14.87 -15.32 7.87
N HIS A 275 14.81 -15.49 9.20
CA HIS A 275 13.61 -15.95 9.88
C HIS A 275 12.74 -14.74 10.27
N ASP A 276 11.61 -14.58 9.57
CA ASP A 276 10.62 -13.51 9.76
C ASP A 276 9.68 -13.83 10.95
N ASN A 277 10.27 -14.15 12.11
CA ASN A 277 9.58 -14.63 13.32
C ASN A 277 10.03 -13.95 14.63
N LEU A 278 10.62 -12.76 14.55
CA LEU A 278 11.01 -11.99 15.73
C LEU A 278 9.76 -11.62 16.56
N GLU A 279 9.92 -11.60 17.88
CA GLU A 279 8.92 -10.99 18.75
C GLU A 279 8.73 -9.53 18.35
N LEU A 280 7.48 -9.03 18.44
CA LEU A 280 7.11 -7.74 17.84
C LEU A 280 8.02 -6.59 18.34
N GLU A 281 8.34 -6.59 19.63
CA GLU A 281 9.21 -5.59 20.25
C GLU A 281 10.64 -5.65 19.72
N GLU A 282 11.19 -6.86 19.55
CA GLU A 282 12.52 -7.07 18.99
C GLU A 282 12.60 -6.61 17.52
N TYR A 283 11.58 -6.90 16.72
CA TYR A 283 11.50 -6.43 15.34
C TYR A 283 11.44 -4.90 15.26
N LEU A 284 10.64 -4.26 16.12
CA LEU A 284 10.54 -2.80 16.16
C LEU A 284 11.85 -2.16 16.63
N LEU A 285 12.51 -2.72 17.64
CA LEU A 285 13.82 -2.24 18.10
C LEU A 285 14.88 -2.39 17.01
N TRP A 286 14.89 -3.52 16.30
CA TRP A 286 15.75 -3.73 15.14
C TRP A 286 15.47 -2.70 14.04
N CYS A 287 14.19 -2.36 13.81
CA CYS A 287 13.80 -1.28 12.89
C CYS A 287 14.37 0.07 13.29
N ASP A 288 14.20 0.45 14.54
CA ASP A 288 14.71 1.71 15.07
C ASP A 288 16.23 1.80 14.89
N GLN A 289 16.96 0.69 15.07
CA GLN A 289 18.43 0.66 14.93
C GLN A 289 18.89 0.95 13.51
N TRP A 290 18.29 0.33 12.48
CA TRP A 290 18.74 0.58 11.11
C TRP A 290 18.22 1.93 10.60
N LEU A 291 17.06 2.38 11.08
CA LEU A 291 16.57 3.73 10.82
C LEU A 291 17.52 4.79 11.36
N ASP A 292 18.01 4.64 12.60
CA ASP A 292 18.95 5.58 13.20
C ASP A 292 20.27 5.66 12.43
N GLU A 293 20.81 4.51 11.99
CA GLU A 293 21.98 4.49 11.13
C GLU A 293 21.71 5.14 9.76
N CYS A 294 20.53 4.93 9.17
CA CYS A 294 20.13 5.61 7.93
C CYS A 294 20.06 7.13 8.13
N VAL A 295 19.52 7.60 9.25
CA VAL A 295 19.51 9.04 9.61
C VAL A 295 20.94 9.56 9.76
N ARG A 296 21.83 8.81 10.42
CA ARG A 296 23.23 9.20 10.63
C ARG A 296 23.97 9.39 9.30
N ILE A 297 23.89 8.43 8.39
CA ILE A 297 24.63 8.44 7.11
C ILE A 297 24.05 9.42 6.09
N LEU A 298 22.76 9.75 6.17
CA LEU A 298 22.12 10.70 5.26
C LEU A 298 22.67 12.11 5.46
N LYS A 299 22.98 12.84 4.38
CA LYS A 299 23.38 14.24 4.46
C LYS A 299 22.22 15.12 4.94
N PRO A 300 22.49 16.22 5.67
CA PRO A 300 21.49 17.24 5.97
C PRO A 300 20.74 17.70 4.71
N GLY A 301 19.42 17.94 4.83
CA GLY A 301 18.60 18.43 3.73
C GLY A 301 18.18 17.37 2.70
N LYS A 302 18.68 16.13 2.82
CA LYS A 302 18.37 15.01 1.93
C LYS A 302 17.26 14.11 2.50
N TYR A 303 16.83 13.11 1.74
CA TYR A 303 15.60 12.34 1.99
C TYR A 303 15.85 10.86 2.29
N LEU A 304 15.02 10.30 3.17
CA LEU A 304 14.88 8.88 3.46
C LEU A 304 13.45 8.47 3.07
N SER A 305 13.31 7.41 2.25
CA SER A 305 12.00 6.83 1.92
C SER A 305 11.92 5.37 2.35
N ILE A 306 10.81 5.01 2.99
CA ILE A 306 10.56 3.67 3.53
C ILE A 306 9.28 3.12 2.89
N LEU A 307 9.39 2.04 2.13
CA LEU A 307 8.22 1.29 1.66
C LEU A 307 7.79 0.29 2.73
N ASN A 308 6.55 0.39 3.20
CA ASN A 308 5.98 -0.59 4.12
C ASN A 308 4.44 -0.61 4.08
N LEU A 309 3.82 -1.49 4.87
CA LEU A 309 2.40 -1.37 5.18
C LEU A 309 2.14 -0.09 5.97
N SER A 310 0.99 0.57 5.73
CA SER A 310 0.63 1.83 6.40
C SER A 310 0.74 1.74 7.93
N LEU A 311 0.33 0.62 8.50
CA LEU A 311 0.44 0.37 9.95
C LEU A 311 1.90 0.38 10.44
N TRP A 312 2.82 -0.23 9.70
CA TRP A 312 4.25 -0.22 10.05
C TRP A 312 4.86 1.16 9.84
N CYS A 313 4.47 1.87 8.78
CA CYS A 313 4.86 3.26 8.57
C CYS A 313 4.41 4.18 9.71
N CYS A 314 3.27 3.92 10.39
CA CYS A 314 2.88 4.68 11.58
C CYS A 314 3.94 4.58 12.69
N ARG A 315 4.46 3.37 12.94
CA ARG A 315 5.48 3.13 13.98
C ARG A 315 6.86 3.66 13.58
N HIS A 316 7.23 3.56 12.31
CA HIS A 316 8.48 4.16 11.79
C HIS A 316 8.41 5.68 11.83
N PHE A 317 7.26 6.26 11.49
CA PHE A 317 7.04 7.71 11.57
C PHE A 317 7.17 8.21 13.00
N ALA A 318 6.55 7.53 13.97
CA ALA A 318 6.66 7.90 15.39
C ALA A 318 8.12 7.93 15.89
N PHE A 319 8.98 7.02 15.44
CA PHE A 319 10.40 7.03 15.77
C PHE A 319 11.15 8.19 15.08
N LEU A 320 10.98 8.33 13.75
CA LEU A 320 11.68 9.32 12.93
C LEU A 320 11.26 10.76 13.22
N ALA A 321 10.05 10.93 13.73
CA ALA A 321 9.45 12.20 14.10
C ALA A 321 10.32 13.09 15.00
N SER A 322 11.11 12.46 15.87
CA SER A 322 12.01 13.15 16.80
C SER A 322 13.33 13.58 16.16
N LYS A 323 13.62 13.11 14.94
CA LYS A 323 14.94 13.22 14.28
C LYS A 323 14.87 13.85 12.88
N MET A 324 13.69 13.83 12.25
CA MET A 324 13.49 14.20 10.86
C MET A 324 12.19 14.96 10.63
N ASP A 325 12.19 15.80 9.60
CA ASP A 325 11.00 16.50 9.14
C ASP A 325 10.15 15.58 8.26
N PHE A 326 8.84 15.61 8.46
CA PHE A 326 7.91 14.93 7.55
C PHE A 326 7.97 15.58 6.15
N SER A 327 8.08 14.78 5.10
CA SER A 327 7.99 15.27 3.72
C SER A 327 6.68 14.85 3.07
N ASN A 328 6.45 13.53 2.95
CA ASN A 328 5.31 12.99 2.22
C ASN A 328 4.90 11.60 2.74
N TRP A 329 3.60 11.32 2.67
CA TRP A 329 3.01 10.00 2.83
C TRP A 329 2.46 9.53 1.48
N ILE A 330 3.30 8.86 0.68
CA ILE A 330 2.93 8.46 -0.67
C ILE A 330 2.10 7.16 -0.61
N THR A 331 0.89 7.20 -1.15
CA THR A 331 0.02 6.04 -1.35
C THR A 331 0.32 5.40 -2.70
N TRP A 332 0.85 4.18 -2.69
CA TRP A 332 1.03 3.35 -3.88
C TRP A 332 -0.06 2.28 -3.97
N GLU A 333 -0.89 2.33 -5.02
CA GLU A 333 -1.94 1.33 -5.29
C GLU A 333 -1.33 0.04 -5.90
N GLY A 334 -0.76 -0.80 -5.05
CA GLY A 334 -0.22 -2.10 -5.37
C GLY A 334 -1.30 -3.17 -5.51
N LEU A 335 -2.15 -3.09 -6.53
CA LEU A 335 -3.29 -4.01 -6.75
C LEU A 335 -2.96 -5.49 -6.49
N SER A 336 -3.87 -6.17 -5.80
CA SER A 336 -3.74 -7.55 -5.36
C SER A 336 -4.92 -8.41 -5.81
N ARG A 337 -4.92 -9.70 -5.41
CA ARG A 337 -6.13 -10.51 -5.58
C ARG A 337 -7.20 -9.97 -4.63
N PRO A 338 -8.47 -9.83 -5.07
CA PRO A 338 -9.55 -9.52 -4.16
C PRO A 338 -9.55 -10.52 -3.00
N ALA A 339 -9.35 -10.02 -1.80
CA ALA A 339 -9.34 -10.78 -0.56
C ALA A 339 -10.20 -10.00 0.43
N GLN A 340 -10.93 -10.72 1.30
CA GLN A 340 -11.89 -10.11 2.23
C GLN A 340 -12.97 -9.31 1.46
N ASN A 341 -13.60 -8.33 2.13
CA ASN A 341 -14.66 -7.49 1.56
C ASN A 341 -14.15 -6.11 1.08
N ILE A 342 -12.87 -5.79 1.33
CA ILE A 342 -12.12 -4.68 0.72
C ILE A 342 -10.80 -5.25 0.23
N MET A 343 -10.46 -4.99 -1.03
CA MET A 343 -9.19 -5.43 -1.60
C MET A 343 -8.01 -4.64 -1.01
N PRO A 344 -7.02 -5.32 -0.38
CA PRO A 344 -5.82 -4.64 0.11
C PRO A 344 -4.93 -4.25 -1.07
N ALA A 345 -4.84 -2.96 -1.34
CA ALA A 345 -4.05 -2.36 -2.41
C ALA A 345 -3.14 -1.23 -1.92
N ASN A 346 -3.34 -0.71 -0.70
CA ASN A 346 -2.57 0.39 -0.16
C ASN A 346 -1.19 -0.06 0.37
N TYR A 347 -0.14 0.43 -0.29
CA TYR A 347 1.24 0.41 0.20
C TYR A 347 1.69 1.84 0.46
N THR A 348 2.37 2.08 1.58
CA THR A 348 2.83 3.42 1.96
C THR A 348 4.32 3.54 1.69
N ILE A 349 4.72 4.64 1.05
CA ILE A 349 6.10 5.10 1.04
C ILE A 349 6.16 6.33 1.94
N LEU A 350 6.69 6.14 3.16
CA LEU A 350 6.93 7.23 4.10
C LEU A 350 8.23 7.93 3.72
N THR A 351 8.17 9.21 3.41
CA THR A 351 9.35 10.02 3.08
C THR A 351 9.59 11.08 4.15
N MET A 352 10.81 11.07 4.68
CA MET A 352 11.31 11.98 5.70
C MET A 352 12.49 12.79 5.15
N LYS A 353 12.63 14.04 5.57
CA LYS A 353 13.76 14.92 5.22
C LYS A 353 14.64 15.13 6.44
N LYS A 354 15.95 14.99 6.29
CA LYS A 354 16.89 15.31 7.37
C LYS A 354 16.94 16.83 7.55
N PRO A 355 16.83 17.36 8.78
CA PRO A 355 16.89 18.80 9.01
C PRO A 355 18.20 19.40 8.49
N HIS A 356 18.15 20.68 8.12
CA HIS A 356 19.27 21.46 7.63
C HIS A 356 19.08 22.93 7.99
N ASP A 357 20.15 23.60 8.39
CA ASP A 357 20.09 24.96 8.94
C ASP A 357 19.74 26.02 7.88
N GLU A 358 20.02 25.76 6.60
CA GLU A 358 19.68 26.70 5.53
C GLU A 358 18.24 26.52 5.01
N VAL A 359 17.51 27.63 4.91
CA VAL A 359 16.23 27.73 4.20
C VAL A 359 16.48 27.59 2.70
N ILE A 360 16.60 26.36 2.21
CA ILE A 360 16.68 26.11 0.77
C ILE A 360 15.32 26.48 0.17
N GLN A 361 15.27 27.55 -0.64
CA GLN A 361 14.09 27.91 -1.43
C GLN A 361 13.70 26.73 -2.33
N LYS A 362 12.54 26.13 -2.05
CA LYS A 362 12.05 24.92 -2.70
C LYS A 362 11.39 25.24 -4.04
N ASN A 363 12.17 25.66 -5.03
CA ASN A 363 11.76 25.57 -6.43
C ASN A 363 12.21 24.21 -6.99
N VAL A 364 11.56 23.13 -6.54
CA VAL A 364 11.85 21.81 -7.10
C VAL A 364 11.06 21.65 -8.40
N ASN A 365 11.64 22.15 -9.49
CA ASN A 365 11.17 21.77 -10.81
C ASN A 365 11.63 20.32 -11.05
N ILE A 366 10.81 19.34 -10.65
CA ILE A 366 11.13 17.92 -10.76
C ILE A 366 11.09 17.55 -12.25
N ASN A 367 12.26 17.52 -12.89
CA ASN A 367 12.37 17.05 -14.26
C ASN A 367 12.44 15.50 -14.28
N LEU A 368 11.28 14.87 -14.38
CA LEU A 368 11.19 13.42 -14.54
C LEU A 368 11.40 13.00 -16.00
N PRO A 369 12.23 11.97 -16.27
CA PRO A 369 12.17 11.25 -17.54
C PRO A 369 10.75 10.84 -17.89
N LYS A 370 10.40 10.91 -19.18
CA LYS A 370 9.03 10.64 -19.68
C LYS A 370 8.49 9.29 -19.21
N GLU A 371 9.35 8.28 -19.15
CA GLU A 371 9.00 6.92 -18.74
C GLU A 371 8.58 6.83 -17.26
N LEU A 372 9.06 7.77 -16.44
CA LEU A 372 8.76 7.88 -15.01
C LEU A 372 7.58 8.80 -14.73
N MET A 373 7.12 9.59 -15.70
CA MET A 373 5.98 10.49 -15.52
C MET A 373 4.70 9.71 -15.12
N PRO A 374 3.87 10.27 -14.22
CA PRO A 374 2.60 9.68 -13.84
C PRO A 374 1.63 9.67 -15.00
N ARG A 375 1.14 8.48 -15.38
CA ARG A 375 0.13 8.38 -16.43
C ARG A 375 -1.24 8.83 -15.92
N ALA A 376 -2.03 9.43 -16.81
CA ALA A 376 -3.40 9.84 -16.52
C ALA A 376 -4.27 8.64 -16.12
N ASP A 377 -5.23 8.91 -15.23
CA ASP A 377 -6.23 7.92 -14.83
C ASP A 377 -7.15 7.55 -16.00
N HIS A 378 -7.97 6.51 -15.82
CA HIS A 378 -8.91 6.00 -16.83
C HIS A 378 -8.27 5.39 -18.08
N TYR A 379 -6.95 5.45 -18.23
CA TYR A 379 -6.21 4.76 -19.28
C TYR A 379 -5.68 3.42 -18.78
N CYS A 380 -5.81 2.34 -19.57
CA CYS A 380 -5.30 1.04 -19.14
C CYS A 380 -3.76 1.00 -19.15
N LEU A 381 -3.15 0.22 -18.27
CA LEU A 381 -1.68 0.12 -18.16
C LEU A 381 -1.08 -1.03 -19.00
N ARG A 382 -1.88 -1.59 -19.93
CA ARG A 382 -1.43 -2.67 -20.82
C ARG A 382 -0.41 -2.13 -21.80
N GLU A 383 0.71 -2.82 -21.91
CA GLU A 383 1.83 -2.45 -22.79
C GLU A 383 1.39 -2.29 -24.26
N SER A 384 0.52 -3.18 -24.75
CA SER A 384 -0.02 -3.11 -26.11
C SER A 384 -0.86 -1.86 -26.38
N CYS A 385 -1.48 -1.29 -25.35
CA CYS A 385 -2.24 -0.04 -25.46
C CYS A 385 -1.29 1.16 -25.33
N ILE A 386 -0.37 1.13 -24.37
CA ILE A 386 0.64 2.19 -24.17
C ILE A 386 1.46 2.41 -25.45
N LYS A 387 1.91 1.34 -26.11
CA LYS A 387 2.70 1.42 -27.36
C LYS A 387 1.97 2.04 -28.55
N LYS A 388 0.62 2.03 -28.56
CA LYS A 388 -0.18 2.47 -29.70
C LYS A 388 -0.88 3.81 -29.49
N ARG A 389 -1.04 4.24 -28.24
CA ARG A 389 -1.79 5.46 -27.91
C ARG A 389 -0.86 6.65 -27.72
N GLU A 390 -1.42 7.84 -27.86
CA GLU A 390 -0.81 9.04 -27.31
C GLU A 390 -0.78 8.97 -25.77
N GLU A 391 0.40 9.12 -25.16
CA GLU A 391 0.51 9.12 -23.70
C GLU A 391 -0.05 10.41 -23.10
N LYS A 392 -1.02 10.28 -22.21
CA LYS A 392 -1.52 11.36 -21.36
C LYS A 392 -0.96 11.21 -19.95
N PHE A 393 -0.49 12.31 -19.38
CA PHE A 393 0.11 12.36 -18.04
C PHE A 393 -0.75 13.16 -17.08
N LYS A 394 -0.53 12.96 -15.78
CA LYS A 394 -1.11 13.75 -14.69
C LYS A 394 0.00 14.35 -13.83
N PRO A 395 -0.30 15.38 -13.01
CA PRO A 395 0.67 15.92 -12.07
C PRO A 395 1.26 14.84 -11.16
N LEU A 396 2.50 15.04 -10.74
CA LEU A 396 3.15 14.17 -9.78
C LEU A 396 2.71 14.54 -8.36
N THR A 397 1.94 13.64 -7.76
CA THR A 397 1.38 13.79 -6.41
C THR A 397 1.88 12.64 -5.51
N ASP A 398 1.34 12.57 -4.29
CA ASP A 398 1.48 11.45 -3.38
C ASP A 398 0.53 10.26 -3.66
N LEU A 399 -0.28 10.29 -4.74
CA LEU A 399 -1.18 9.18 -5.14
C LEU A 399 -0.70 8.45 -6.39
N TRP A 400 -0.06 7.29 -6.22
CA TRP A 400 0.56 6.53 -7.31
C TRP A 400 -0.29 5.33 -7.72
N THR A 401 -1.04 5.50 -8.81
CA THR A 401 -2.01 4.53 -9.34
C THR A 401 -1.58 3.93 -10.69
N ASP A 402 -0.48 4.43 -11.28
CA ASP A 402 -0.02 4.09 -12.63
C ASP A 402 1.11 3.05 -12.66
N ILE A 403 1.42 2.45 -11.51
CA ILE A 403 2.50 1.47 -11.34
C ILE A 403 1.93 0.22 -10.68
N HIS A 404 1.89 -0.90 -11.42
CA HIS A 404 1.46 -2.18 -10.86
C HIS A 404 2.64 -2.98 -10.31
N ARG A 405 2.36 -3.83 -9.32
CA ARG A 405 3.32 -4.81 -8.81
C ARG A 405 3.70 -5.82 -9.90
N LEU A 406 4.91 -6.36 -9.80
CA LEU A 406 5.40 -7.41 -10.70
C LEU A 406 4.80 -8.77 -10.29
N VAL A 407 3.56 -9.04 -10.72
CA VAL A 407 2.83 -10.28 -10.34
C VAL A 407 3.23 -11.49 -11.19
N HIS A 408 3.61 -11.27 -12.45
CA HIS A 408 3.94 -12.35 -13.38
C HIS A 408 5.39 -12.79 -13.22
N ASN A 409 5.62 -14.07 -12.89
CA ASN A 409 6.98 -14.65 -12.77
C ASN A 409 7.83 -14.51 -14.05
N SER A 410 7.22 -14.30 -15.21
CA SER A 410 7.95 -14.04 -16.47
C SER A 410 8.56 -12.63 -16.55
N LYS A 411 8.16 -11.74 -15.65
CA LYS A 411 8.58 -10.33 -15.60
C LYS A 411 9.40 -9.99 -14.35
N ARG A 412 9.84 -11.00 -13.59
CA ARG A 412 10.65 -10.83 -12.37
C ARG A 412 11.71 -11.91 -12.23
N TYR A 413 12.81 -11.57 -11.59
CA TYR A 413 13.83 -12.51 -11.15
C TYR A 413 13.29 -13.42 -10.03
N ASN A 414 14.07 -14.42 -9.64
CA ASN A 414 13.76 -15.29 -8.51
C ASN A 414 13.81 -14.53 -7.17
N HIS A 415 12.82 -13.66 -6.94
CA HIS A 415 12.68 -12.85 -5.73
C HIS A 415 11.19 -12.61 -5.46
N PRO A 416 10.67 -13.01 -4.28
CA PRO A 416 9.23 -13.09 -4.01
C PRO A 416 8.51 -11.74 -4.15
N CYS A 417 9.20 -10.65 -3.83
CA CYS A 417 8.64 -9.29 -3.77
C CYS A 417 9.46 -8.28 -4.59
N GLN A 418 9.91 -8.63 -5.80
CA GLN A 418 10.70 -7.67 -6.61
C GLN A 418 9.88 -6.40 -6.92
N LEU A 419 10.44 -5.23 -6.59
CA LEU A 419 9.81 -3.94 -6.85
C LEU A 419 9.84 -3.56 -8.35
N PRO A 420 8.83 -2.86 -8.87
CA PRO A 420 8.83 -2.35 -10.23
C PRO A 420 9.90 -1.25 -10.43
N PRO A 421 10.74 -1.31 -11.48
CA PRO A 421 11.73 -0.26 -11.74
C PRO A 421 11.15 1.15 -11.88
N LYS A 422 9.93 1.28 -12.44
CA LYS A 422 9.25 2.58 -12.55
C LYS A 422 8.97 3.21 -11.17
N LEU A 423 8.69 2.40 -10.14
CA LEU A 423 8.46 2.87 -8.77
C LEU A 423 9.74 3.49 -8.20
N ILE A 424 10.84 2.74 -8.24
CA ILE A 424 12.10 3.14 -7.65
C ILE A 424 12.78 4.24 -8.45
N GLY A 425 12.76 4.16 -9.78
CA GLY A 425 13.27 5.21 -10.65
C GLY A 425 12.58 6.55 -10.38
N ARG A 426 11.25 6.56 -10.18
CA ARG A 426 10.51 7.77 -9.81
C ARG A 426 10.98 8.33 -8.47
N LEU A 427 11.10 7.49 -7.44
CA LEU A 427 11.61 7.90 -6.12
C LEU A 427 13.01 8.51 -6.19
N ILE A 428 13.94 7.85 -6.89
CA ILE A 428 15.31 8.35 -7.04
C ILE A 428 15.32 9.68 -7.80
N ALA A 429 14.59 9.78 -8.91
CA ALA A 429 14.57 10.99 -9.73
C ALA A 429 13.98 12.21 -9.00
N ILE A 430 13.04 12.01 -8.07
CA ILE A 430 12.45 13.09 -7.27
C ILE A 430 13.44 13.64 -6.24
N HIS A 431 14.26 12.77 -5.62
CA HIS A 431 15.05 13.12 -4.44
C HIS A 431 16.55 13.31 -4.71
N THR A 432 17.02 13.06 -5.94
CA THR A 432 18.45 13.10 -6.27
C THR A 432 18.74 13.81 -7.59
N LYS A 433 19.97 14.25 -7.77
CA LYS A 433 20.57 14.70 -9.04
C LYS A 433 21.52 13.62 -9.59
N PRO A 434 21.94 13.68 -10.87
CA PRO A 434 23.06 12.87 -11.33
C PRO A 434 24.26 12.97 -10.38
N ASP A 435 25.04 11.89 -10.29
CA ASP A 435 26.21 11.73 -9.40
C ASP A 435 25.94 11.67 -7.89
N ASP A 436 24.72 11.96 -7.42
CA ASP A 436 24.30 11.71 -6.04
C ASP A 436 24.44 10.21 -5.69
N ILE A 437 24.67 9.90 -4.41
CA ILE A 437 24.77 8.54 -3.90
C ILE A 437 23.43 8.06 -3.35
N VAL A 438 22.90 6.97 -3.90
CA VAL A 438 21.69 6.28 -3.44
C VAL A 438 22.06 5.04 -2.64
N LEU A 439 21.51 4.89 -1.43
CA LEU A 439 21.68 3.68 -0.63
C LEU A 439 20.39 2.87 -0.53
N ASP A 440 20.52 1.54 -0.64
CA ASP A 440 19.51 0.56 -0.25
C ASP A 440 20.15 -0.53 0.62
N CYS A 441 19.78 -0.57 1.90
CA CYS A 441 20.32 -1.57 2.84
C CYS A 441 19.56 -2.91 2.85
N PHE A 442 18.52 -3.04 2.02
CA PHE A 442 17.75 -4.26 1.78
C PHE A 442 17.62 -4.48 0.27
N ASN A 443 18.77 -4.48 -0.42
CA ASN A 443 18.86 -4.30 -1.87
C ASN A 443 18.17 -5.42 -2.68
N GLY A 444 17.99 -6.61 -2.08
CA GLY A 444 17.40 -7.76 -2.73
C GLY A 444 18.13 -8.09 -4.02
N VAL A 445 17.39 -8.20 -5.12
CA VAL A 445 17.96 -8.45 -6.45
C VAL A 445 18.47 -7.18 -7.16
N GLY A 446 18.63 -6.05 -6.46
CA GLY A 446 19.29 -4.85 -7.00
C GLY A 446 18.40 -3.92 -7.81
N THR A 447 17.08 -3.91 -7.61
CA THR A 447 16.22 -2.97 -8.36
C THR A 447 16.58 -1.52 -8.07
N THR A 448 16.88 -1.17 -6.82
CA THR A 448 17.21 0.20 -6.41
C THR A 448 18.55 0.65 -6.97
N THR A 449 19.60 -0.15 -6.76
CA THR A 449 20.94 0.14 -7.29
C THR A 449 20.95 0.21 -8.81
N LEU A 450 20.22 -0.67 -9.50
CA LEU A 450 20.13 -0.65 -10.97
C LEU A 450 19.39 0.58 -11.49
N CYS A 451 18.32 1.02 -10.81
CA CYS A 451 17.64 2.27 -11.17
C CYS A 451 18.53 3.49 -10.91
N ALA A 452 19.33 3.49 -9.84
CA ALA A 452 20.32 4.52 -9.58
C ALA A 452 21.33 4.60 -10.72
N GLN A 453 21.92 3.46 -11.12
CA GLN A 453 22.86 3.41 -12.24
C GLN A 453 22.23 3.88 -13.56
N TRP A 454 21.01 3.45 -13.87
CA TRP A 454 20.28 3.89 -15.06
C TRP A 454 20.07 5.41 -15.09
N LEU A 455 19.77 5.99 -13.93
CA LEU A 455 19.63 7.43 -13.77
C LEU A 455 20.98 8.15 -13.62
N LYS A 456 22.13 7.49 -13.81
CA LYS A 456 23.47 8.09 -13.62
C LYS A 456 23.71 8.61 -12.20
N ARG A 457 23.24 7.87 -11.20
CA ARG A 457 23.57 8.05 -9.78
C ARG A 457 24.56 6.95 -9.37
N ARG A 458 25.36 7.25 -8.36
CA ARG A 458 26.17 6.23 -7.67
C ARG A 458 25.28 5.48 -6.69
N TYR A 459 25.67 4.26 -6.31
CA TYR A 459 24.85 3.44 -5.44
C TYR A 459 25.61 2.65 -4.39
N ILE A 460 24.97 2.37 -3.27
CA ILE A 460 25.43 1.44 -2.24
C ILE A 460 24.29 0.46 -1.98
N GLY A 461 24.45 -0.80 -2.37
CA GLY A 461 23.47 -1.86 -2.10
C GLY A 461 24.00 -2.84 -1.07
N ILE A 462 23.28 -3.07 0.03
CA ILE A 462 23.61 -4.11 1.02
C ILE A 462 22.58 -5.22 0.90
N GLU A 463 23.05 -6.47 0.82
CA GLU A 463 22.19 -7.65 0.78
C GLU A 463 22.83 -8.80 1.57
N ILE A 464 22.05 -9.45 2.43
CA ILE A 464 22.53 -10.54 3.28
C ILE A 464 22.50 -11.88 2.55
N ASN A 465 21.54 -12.07 1.63
CA ASN A 465 21.39 -13.28 0.87
C ASN A 465 22.34 -13.30 -0.33
N LYS A 466 23.32 -14.20 -0.29
CA LYS A 466 24.31 -14.39 -1.35
C LYS A 466 23.70 -14.65 -2.74
N THR A 467 22.56 -15.33 -2.83
CA THR A 467 21.88 -15.59 -4.12
C THR A 467 21.33 -14.29 -4.71
N TYR A 468 20.65 -13.47 -3.89
CA TYR A 468 20.12 -12.18 -4.35
C TYR A 468 21.24 -11.19 -4.68
N TYR A 469 22.30 -11.17 -3.88
CA TYR A 469 23.51 -10.42 -4.13
C TYR A 469 24.13 -10.75 -5.50
N ASN A 470 24.35 -12.04 -5.79
CA ASN A 470 24.89 -12.49 -7.08
C ASN A 470 23.98 -12.08 -8.25
N VAL A 471 22.65 -12.24 -8.09
CA VAL A 471 21.69 -11.79 -9.12
C VAL A 471 21.80 -10.27 -9.35
N ALA A 472 21.96 -9.47 -8.30
CA ALA A 472 22.17 -8.04 -8.44
C ALA A 472 23.46 -7.74 -9.22
N GLN A 473 24.57 -8.41 -8.92
CA GLN A 473 25.83 -8.27 -9.66
C GLN A 473 25.65 -8.59 -11.15
N ASP A 474 25.05 -9.74 -11.47
CA ASP A 474 24.80 -10.14 -12.86
C ASP A 474 23.97 -9.10 -13.61
N ARG A 475 22.96 -8.52 -12.95
CA ARG A 475 22.13 -7.45 -13.53
C ARG A 475 22.94 -6.19 -13.84
N HIS A 476 23.82 -5.78 -12.94
CA HIS A 476 24.70 -4.64 -13.17
C HIS A 476 25.68 -4.90 -14.32
N CYS A 477 26.28 -6.09 -14.39
CA CYS A 477 27.14 -6.49 -15.51
C CYS A 477 26.38 -6.46 -16.85
N ASN A 478 25.19 -7.07 -16.90
CA ASN A 478 24.36 -7.09 -18.10
C ASN A 478 23.96 -5.68 -18.56
N PHE A 479 23.66 -4.78 -17.63
CA PHE A 479 23.35 -3.38 -17.95
C PHE A 479 24.55 -2.64 -18.53
N ILE A 480 25.75 -2.81 -17.96
CA ILE A 480 26.99 -2.22 -18.48
C ILE A 480 27.31 -2.76 -19.88
N SER A 481 27.10 -4.05 -20.11
CA SER A 481 27.30 -4.69 -21.42
C SER A 481 26.20 -4.37 -22.44
N GLY A 482 25.19 -3.56 -22.10
CA GLY A 482 24.07 -3.22 -22.99
C GLY A 482 23.09 -4.37 -23.26
N LEU A 483 23.21 -5.48 -22.54
CA LEU A 483 22.32 -6.65 -22.63
C LEU A 483 21.00 -6.44 -21.89
N ASP A 484 20.96 -5.45 -21.00
CA ASP A 484 19.78 -5.07 -20.22
C ASP A 484 19.48 -3.57 -20.39
N SER A 485 18.19 -3.21 -20.47
CA SER A 485 17.73 -1.82 -20.52
C SER A 485 16.58 -1.57 -19.53
N LEU A 486 16.76 -0.57 -18.66
CA LEU A 486 15.71 0.03 -17.85
C LEU A 486 15.18 1.32 -18.53
N PRO A 487 13.87 1.67 -18.44
CA PRO A 487 12.72 0.87 -18.05
C PRO A 487 11.73 0.66 -19.23
N PRO A 488 11.13 -0.53 -19.36
CA PRO A 488 11.67 -1.80 -19.80
C PRO A 488 11.56 -2.01 -21.34
N ASN A 489 12.59 -2.60 -21.95
CA ASN A 489 12.42 -3.61 -23.00
C ASN A 489 13.00 -4.95 -22.51
N TYR A 490 12.71 -5.29 -21.26
CA TYR A 490 13.23 -6.51 -20.64
C TYR A 490 12.53 -7.75 -21.20
N SER A 491 13.23 -8.49 -22.07
CA SER A 491 12.98 -9.90 -22.36
C SER A 491 14.04 -10.73 -21.61
N PRO A 492 13.70 -11.42 -20.51
CA PRO A 492 14.60 -12.39 -19.90
C PRO A 492 14.57 -13.64 -20.76
N SER A 493 15.32 -13.68 -21.86
CA SER A 493 15.41 -14.91 -22.66
C SER A 493 16.40 -15.92 -22.07
N SER A 494 17.43 -15.51 -21.33
CA SER A 494 18.55 -16.41 -20.98
C SER A 494 18.70 -16.83 -19.51
N LEU A 495 18.12 -16.11 -18.52
CA LEU A 495 18.34 -16.44 -17.09
C LEU A 495 17.02 -16.55 -16.30
N LYS A 496 16.20 -17.55 -16.65
CA LYS A 496 14.96 -17.89 -15.91
C LYS A 496 15.26 -18.91 -14.81
N VAL A 497 15.77 -18.48 -13.66
CA VAL A 497 15.73 -19.35 -12.47
C VAL A 497 14.31 -19.37 -11.92
N LYS A 498 13.70 -20.56 -11.87
CA LYS A 498 12.30 -20.77 -11.49
C LYS A 498 12.08 -20.36 -10.03
N ASN A 499 11.05 -19.54 -9.82
CA ASN A 499 10.74 -18.85 -8.58
C ASN A 499 10.20 -19.73 -7.43
N ASN A 500 10.30 -21.06 -7.50
CA ASN A 500 9.82 -21.99 -6.47
C ASN A 500 10.34 -23.41 -6.77
N ASN A 501 10.85 -24.09 -5.74
CA ASN A 501 11.00 -25.56 -5.72
C ASN A 501 9.66 -26.28 -5.52
N GLU A 502 8.57 -25.55 -5.26
CA GLU A 502 7.22 -26.12 -5.34
C GLU A 502 6.97 -26.58 -6.78
N GLU A 503 6.67 -27.87 -6.96
CA GLU A 503 6.13 -28.37 -8.21
C GLU A 503 4.92 -27.52 -8.59
N ARG A 504 5.07 -26.68 -9.62
CA ARG A 504 3.91 -26.10 -10.28
C ARG A 504 3.10 -27.28 -10.78
N ARG A 505 1.94 -27.52 -10.16
CA ARG A 505 0.91 -28.39 -10.71
C ARG A 505 0.81 -28.06 -12.20
N LYS A 506 1.12 -29.06 -13.04
CA LYS A 506 1.23 -28.89 -14.49
C LYS A 506 -0.05 -28.20 -14.97
N SER A 507 0.04 -27.21 -15.85
CA SER A 507 -1.16 -26.74 -16.52
C SER A 507 -1.74 -27.91 -17.32
N PRO A 508 -3.06 -28.18 -17.27
CA PRO A 508 -3.62 -29.27 -18.04
C PRO A 508 -3.32 -29.02 -19.51
N ASN A 509 -2.70 -30.00 -20.18
CA ASN A 509 -2.53 -29.96 -21.62
C ASN A 509 -3.85 -30.40 -22.24
N PRO A 510 -4.62 -29.51 -22.89
CA PRO A 510 -5.97 -29.84 -23.36
C PRO A 510 -6.00 -30.98 -24.35
N ARG A 511 -4.89 -31.23 -25.08
CA ARG A 511 -4.75 -32.38 -25.99
C ARG A 511 -4.67 -33.72 -25.27
N ILE A 512 -4.27 -33.74 -23.99
CA ILE A 512 -4.13 -34.93 -23.16
C ILE A 512 -5.33 -35.06 -22.22
N THR A 513 -5.70 -33.95 -21.56
CA THR A 513 -6.73 -33.95 -20.52
C THR A 513 -8.14 -33.74 -21.05
N GLY A 514 -8.32 -33.39 -22.33
CA GLY A 514 -9.61 -32.99 -22.93
C GLY A 514 -10.12 -31.62 -22.47
N PHE A 515 -9.73 -31.17 -21.27
CA PHE A 515 -10.25 -29.95 -20.65
C PHE A 515 -9.17 -28.91 -20.37
N THR A 516 -9.55 -27.63 -20.43
CA THR A 516 -8.80 -26.53 -19.80
C THR A 516 -9.42 -26.20 -18.45
N LYS A 517 -8.65 -25.59 -17.53
CA LYS A 517 -9.22 -25.05 -16.27
C LYS A 517 -10.39 -24.10 -16.52
N LYS A 518 -10.26 -23.24 -17.55
CA LYS A 518 -11.31 -22.29 -17.93
C LYS A 518 -12.58 -23.01 -18.38
N ALA A 519 -12.45 -24.05 -19.21
CA ALA A 519 -13.58 -24.84 -19.68
C ALA A 519 -14.32 -25.49 -18.49
N VAL A 520 -13.59 -26.16 -17.58
CA VAL A 520 -14.20 -26.77 -16.39
C VAL A 520 -14.90 -25.73 -15.51
N GLN A 521 -14.29 -24.57 -15.27
CA GLN A 521 -14.93 -23.48 -14.51
C GLN A 521 -16.23 -22.98 -15.17
N LEU A 522 -16.27 -22.90 -16.51
CA LEU A 522 -17.48 -22.53 -17.24
C LEU A 522 -18.56 -23.61 -17.14
N MET A 523 -18.20 -24.89 -17.27
CA MET A 523 -19.11 -26.03 -17.09
C MET A 523 -19.74 -26.04 -15.69
N ILE A 524 -18.94 -25.81 -14.64
CA ILE A 524 -19.45 -25.69 -13.26
C ILE A 524 -20.40 -24.50 -13.11
N ARG A 525 -20.10 -23.37 -13.77
CA ARG A 525 -20.99 -22.21 -13.75
C ARG A 525 -22.34 -22.53 -14.40
N ASP A 526 -22.32 -23.25 -15.52
CA ASP A 526 -23.55 -23.61 -16.22
C ASP A 526 -24.35 -24.64 -15.40
N LEU A 527 -23.70 -25.62 -14.79
CA LEU A 527 -24.30 -26.53 -13.80
C LEU A 527 -24.89 -25.78 -12.60
N SER A 528 -24.19 -24.78 -12.08
CA SER A 528 -24.68 -23.97 -10.96
C SER A 528 -25.98 -23.24 -11.29
N LYS A 529 -26.13 -22.76 -12.54
CA LYS A 529 -27.38 -22.17 -13.02
C LYS A 529 -28.50 -23.21 -13.10
N GLN A 530 -28.21 -24.41 -13.58
CA GLN A 530 -29.18 -25.51 -13.65
C GLN A 530 -29.67 -25.93 -12.25
N LEU A 531 -28.77 -26.02 -11.27
CA LEU A 531 -29.12 -26.41 -9.90
C LEU A 531 -29.64 -25.26 -9.04
N ASN A 532 -29.63 -24.02 -9.54
CA ASN A 532 -29.92 -22.79 -8.79
C ASN A 532 -29.13 -22.67 -7.46
N LYS A 533 -27.92 -23.22 -7.42
CA LYS A 533 -27.00 -23.18 -6.27
C LYS A 533 -25.56 -23.41 -6.73
N VAL A 534 -24.58 -23.10 -5.89
CA VAL A 534 -23.18 -23.46 -6.18
C VAL A 534 -23.01 -24.96 -5.91
N PRO A 535 -22.62 -25.78 -6.91
CA PRO A 535 -22.54 -27.22 -6.74
C PRO A 535 -21.43 -27.61 -5.76
N VAL A 536 -21.66 -28.68 -5.00
CA VAL A 536 -20.61 -29.38 -4.26
C VAL A 536 -19.83 -30.32 -5.20
N LEU A 537 -18.68 -30.82 -4.77
CA LEU A 537 -17.83 -31.66 -5.62
C LEU A 537 -18.56 -32.93 -6.10
N SER A 538 -19.34 -33.58 -5.24
CA SER A 538 -20.09 -34.79 -5.61
C SER A 538 -21.08 -34.54 -6.75
N GLU A 539 -21.79 -33.41 -6.73
CA GLU A 539 -22.71 -33.01 -7.81
C GLU A 539 -21.92 -32.74 -9.10
N ALA A 540 -20.76 -32.07 -9.02
CA ALA A 540 -19.96 -31.86 -10.22
C ALA A 540 -19.45 -33.16 -10.84
N LEU A 541 -19.11 -34.18 -10.03
CA LEU A 541 -18.70 -35.50 -10.53
C LEU A 541 -19.85 -36.30 -11.14
N GLU A 542 -21.08 -36.07 -10.67
CA GLU A 542 -22.29 -36.71 -11.21
C GLU A 542 -22.70 -36.11 -12.57
N TYR A 543 -22.68 -34.77 -12.68
CA TYR A 543 -23.26 -34.07 -13.83
C TYR A 543 -22.26 -33.67 -14.92
N LEU A 544 -20.95 -33.58 -14.60
CA LEU A 544 -19.94 -33.12 -15.56
C LEU A 544 -19.06 -34.27 -16.04
N PRO A 545 -18.72 -34.33 -17.33
CA PRO A 545 -17.82 -35.35 -17.88
C PRO A 545 -16.33 -35.05 -17.55
N VAL A 546 -16.04 -34.60 -16.33
CA VAL A 546 -14.69 -34.23 -15.89
C VAL A 546 -14.26 -35.22 -14.79
N PRO A 547 -13.19 -36.00 -14.99
CA PRO A 547 -12.73 -36.97 -14.00
C PRO A 547 -12.36 -36.31 -12.67
N GLU A 548 -12.61 -36.99 -11.54
CA GLU A 548 -12.23 -36.50 -10.21
C GLU A 548 -10.75 -36.12 -10.11
N GLU A 549 -9.90 -36.92 -10.76
CA GLU A 549 -8.46 -36.70 -10.83
C GLU A 549 -8.11 -35.33 -11.41
N PHE A 550 -8.86 -34.83 -12.41
CA PHE A 550 -8.64 -33.50 -12.99
C PHE A 550 -8.81 -32.42 -11.93
N TYR A 551 -9.84 -32.52 -11.10
CA TYR A 551 -10.10 -31.56 -10.03
C TYR A 551 -8.98 -31.54 -9.00
N ARG A 552 -8.57 -32.73 -8.54
CA ARG A 552 -7.50 -32.90 -7.54
C ARG A 552 -6.14 -32.41 -8.05
N LEU A 553 -5.79 -32.75 -9.29
CA LEU A 553 -4.50 -32.40 -9.89
C LEU A 553 -4.40 -30.93 -10.25
N TYR A 554 -5.45 -30.36 -10.85
CA TYR A 554 -5.34 -29.05 -11.48
C TYR A 554 -5.90 -27.90 -10.64
N PHE A 555 -6.88 -28.08 -9.76
CA PHE A 555 -7.40 -27.00 -8.90
C PHE A 555 -6.82 -27.05 -7.49
N LYS A 556 -6.40 -25.89 -6.94
CA LYS A 556 -5.86 -25.79 -5.58
C LYS A 556 -6.90 -26.12 -4.52
N SER A 557 -8.16 -25.79 -4.79
CA SER A 557 -9.29 -26.05 -3.89
C SER A 557 -10.59 -26.04 -4.68
N TRP A 558 -11.65 -26.61 -4.08
CA TRP A 558 -12.99 -26.54 -4.65
C TRP A 558 -13.45 -25.10 -4.87
N THR A 559 -13.06 -24.18 -3.97
CA THR A 559 -13.30 -22.74 -4.12
C THR A 559 -12.72 -22.15 -5.40
N GLU A 560 -11.56 -22.64 -5.87
CA GLU A 560 -10.99 -22.23 -7.16
C GLU A 560 -11.82 -22.79 -8.33
N ALA A 561 -12.28 -24.03 -8.23
CA ALA A 561 -13.10 -24.67 -9.27
C ALA A 561 -14.45 -23.96 -9.46
N VAL A 562 -15.14 -23.64 -8.35
CA VAL A 562 -16.44 -22.94 -8.40
C VAL A 562 -16.34 -21.43 -8.57
N ALA A 563 -15.15 -20.88 -8.80
CA ALA A 563 -14.95 -19.43 -8.84
C ALA A 563 -15.84 -18.72 -9.87
N ALA A 564 -16.03 -19.34 -11.05
CA ALA A 564 -16.88 -18.78 -12.11
C ALA A 564 -18.38 -18.93 -11.83
N ALA A 565 -18.79 -19.93 -11.04
CA ALA A 565 -20.18 -20.10 -10.61
C ALA A 565 -20.65 -19.01 -9.65
N LYS A 566 -19.71 -18.41 -8.89
CA LYS A 566 -19.98 -17.29 -7.97
C LYS A 566 -20.02 -15.92 -8.67
N THR A 567 -19.95 -15.89 -10.00
CA THR A 567 -19.92 -14.66 -10.79
C THR A 567 -20.89 -14.77 -11.95
N THR A 568 -21.67 -13.72 -12.18
CA THR A 568 -22.67 -13.65 -13.27
C THR A 568 -22.04 -13.39 -14.64
N GLY A 569 -20.79 -12.90 -14.67
CA GLY A 569 -20.00 -12.69 -15.89
C GLY A 569 -20.30 -11.37 -16.59
N MET A 570 -19.27 -10.75 -17.18
CA MET A 570 -19.38 -9.57 -18.06
C MET A 570 -18.26 -9.62 -19.11
N THR A 571 -18.42 -8.91 -20.23
CA THR A 571 -17.35 -8.80 -21.24
C THR A 571 -16.29 -7.77 -20.82
N GLU A 572 -15.10 -7.80 -21.44
CA GLU A 572 -14.08 -6.77 -21.21
C GLU A 572 -14.32 -5.49 -22.03
N TYR A 573 -15.16 -5.60 -23.06
CA TYR A 573 -15.40 -4.53 -24.01
C TYR A 573 -16.50 -3.63 -23.49
N LYS A 574 -16.32 -2.33 -23.69
CA LYS A 574 -17.40 -1.38 -23.46
C LYS A 574 -18.56 -1.76 -24.38
N ILE A 575 -19.70 -2.14 -23.79
CA ILE A 575 -20.96 -2.22 -24.53
C ILE A 575 -21.34 -0.76 -24.78
N ILE A 576 -21.38 -0.39 -26.05
CA ILE A 576 -21.86 0.92 -26.48
C ILE A 576 -23.34 0.68 -26.75
N ASP A 577 -24.18 1.16 -25.83
CA ASP A 577 -25.62 1.25 -26.06
C ASP A 577 -25.92 2.32 -27.11
#